data_AF-A0A1B0DIH9-F1
#
_entry.id   AF-A0A1B0DIH9-F1
#
_cell.length_a   1.000
_cell.length_b   1.000
_cell.length_c   1.000
_cell.angle_alpha   90.00
_cell.angle_beta   90.00
_cell.angle_gamma   90.00
#
_symmetry.space_group_name_H-M   'P 1'
#
loop_
_entity.id
_entity.type
_entity.pdbx_description
1 polymer ?
#
loop_
_entity_poly.entity_id
_entity_poly.type
_entity_poly.pdbx_seq_one_letter_code
_entity_poly.pdbx_strand_id
1 'polypeptide(L)'
;WYKSVDSAPGFSSEALKAIQNAQEFANHQLFVHLSFDEMSIRKQSEWVGGKRYGHVDFGNGDNREEELASEMLVFLVTCINAGWKIPLGYFPCHRPSGEQKANLLKMAITNLQETKVRLTGVTCDGAPTNLSALRILGCHWAYPSTKTTFTVSNNSQENLAFYPDPVHMIKLVRTAIAETGPFVNGKGEKIDWVFMQRLVELQEKEGLHAATKIRRAHIEFRRQKMKVRLAVQVLSRSVGIAIGYCNRELKMQEFQDSEATEEFTIIFNDIFDILNSHSLSGYGFKKALCFENIHEVAEYSEFASEYISTLTYPDGLKLIESPRKTGFLGILTCLKNLPFLYTLVVENSGLTYLPTYKLNQDHLEMFFGQCRSRYGSNNNPTVRQFIASYKRIATHCQIRDKGTGNCVPIENITILHTSQTKPTNIINSTNRSLTDDQENNVEAFEEFCALNMLEHILTLPELSPYSQKVTQYIGGFVTRSLQNALKCEECIESLEGSSNSNSLIWYKTLGYLKFPSKSVEKICVMTERVLRTYDIKDEKTFRKISNTVKHEMAQTNVFDFKNPAHTVQHRLLLIQAVCEKYLNTRYYYEHKKTKPTIGIVARFDILLTVNCFSVEEQRRFFLQKSGQ
;
A
#
# COMPACT_ATOMS: atom_id res chain seq x y z
N TRP A 1 -22.33 17.09 29.05
CA TRP A 1 -21.65 16.71 27.79
C TRP A 1 -21.00 15.33 27.83
N TYR A 2 -20.31 14.87 28.89
CA TYR A 2 -19.77 13.47 28.98
C TYR A 2 -20.60 12.48 29.82
N LYS A 3 -21.75 12.88 30.35
CA LYS A 3 -22.64 12.03 31.16
C LYS A 3 -23.82 11.56 30.30
N SER A 4 -23.80 10.31 29.85
CA SER A 4 -24.98 9.42 29.67
C SER A 4 -24.83 8.33 28.59
N VAL A 5 -23.63 7.91 28.18
CA VAL A 5 -23.49 6.66 27.42
C VAL A 5 -22.96 5.58 28.36
N ASP A 6 -23.77 4.56 28.60
CA ASP A 6 -23.36 3.40 29.38
C ASP A 6 -22.51 2.48 28.50
N SER A 7 -21.26 2.87 28.26
CA SER A 7 -20.27 1.96 27.67
C SER A 7 -19.70 1.08 28.78
N ALA A 8 -20.54 0.20 29.32
CA ALA A 8 -20.12 -0.95 30.07
C ALA A 8 -19.64 -2.05 29.10
N PRO A 9 -18.85 -3.03 29.56
CA PRO A 9 -18.56 -4.24 28.79
C PRO A 9 -19.86 -4.93 28.31
N GLY A 10 -19.85 -5.45 27.09
CA GLY A 10 -21.05 -5.97 26.44
C GLY A 10 -21.32 -5.36 25.06
N PHE A 11 -22.44 -5.77 24.47
CA PHE A 11 -22.97 -5.14 23.25
C PHE A 11 -23.70 -3.84 23.60
N SER A 12 -23.40 -2.76 22.86
CA SER A 12 -23.99 -1.44 23.10
C SER A 12 -25.36 -1.33 22.46
N SER A 13 -26.37 -1.09 23.30
CA SER A 13 -27.74 -0.81 22.85
C SER A 13 -27.82 0.46 22.00
N GLU A 14 -26.98 1.45 22.28
CA GLU A 14 -26.88 2.71 21.53
C GLU A 14 -26.30 2.47 20.14
N ALA A 15 -25.28 1.59 20.02
CA ALA A 15 -24.74 1.21 18.73
C ALA A 15 -25.78 0.49 17.86
N LEU A 16 -26.54 -0.45 18.45
CA LEU A 16 -27.63 -1.16 17.76
C LEU A 16 -28.74 -0.20 17.29
N LYS A 17 -29.17 0.74 18.16
CA LYS A 17 -30.13 1.79 17.79
C LYS A 17 -29.61 2.69 16.67
N ALA A 18 -28.32 3.05 16.70
CA ALA A 18 -27.73 3.86 15.64
C ALA A 18 -27.72 3.12 14.28
N ILE A 19 -27.44 1.82 14.28
CA ILE A 19 -27.50 0.97 13.08
C ILE A 19 -28.95 0.89 12.56
N GLN A 20 -29.91 0.63 13.45
CA GLN A 20 -31.33 0.60 13.09
C GLN A 20 -31.79 1.93 12.48
N ASN A 21 -31.46 3.05 13.13
CA ASN A 21 -31.78 4.38 12.59
C ASN A 21 -31.14 4.58 11.22
N ALA A 22 -29.87 4.20 11.03
CA ALA A 22 -29.20 4.32 9.74
C ALA A 22 -29.93 3.54 8.63
N GLN A 23 -30.47 2.35 8.94
CA GLN A 23 -31.29 1.59 8.00
C GLN A 23 -32.64 2.24 7.73
N GLU A 24 -33.29 2.83 8.73
CA GLU A 24 -34.58 3.52 8.57
C GLU A 24 -34.46 4.82 7.76
N PHE A 25 -33.32 5.53 7.87
CA PHE A 25 -33.03 6.71 7.06
C PHE A 25 -32.54 6.38 5.64
N ALA A 26 -32.06 5.16 5.41
CA ALA A 26 -31.59 4.74 4.09
C ALA A 26 -32.77 4.34 3.21
N ASN A 27 -32.83 4.89 1.99
CA ASN A 27 -33.82 4.50 0.98
C ASN A 27 -33.52 3.13 0.33
N HIS A 28 -32.47 2.45 0.78
CA HIS A 28 -32.03 1.17 0.25
C HIS A 28 -31.58 0.26 1.40
N GLN A 29 -31.55 -1.05 1.15
CA GLN A 29 -31.03 -2.01 2.11
C GLN A 29 -29.55 -1.72 2.41
N LEU A 30 -29.18 -1.63 3.69
CA LEU A 30 -27.78 -1.54 4.10
C LEU A 30 -27.22 -2.93 4.29
N PHE A 31 -26.03 -3.14 3.71
CA PHE A 31 -25.24 -4.34 3.87
C PHE A 31 -24.12 -4.07 4.85
N VAL A 32 -24.01 -4.94 5.85
CA VAL A 32 -23.00 -4.83 6.89
C VAL A 32 -22.16 -6.09 6.97
N HIS A 33 -20.91 -5.93 7.38
CA HIS A 33 -19.97 -7.01 7.61
C HIS A 33 -19.45 -6.94 9.04
N LEU A 34 -19.41 -8.08 9.73
CA LEU A 34 -18.97 -8.17 11.12
C LEU A 34 -17.50 -8.60 11.17
N SER A 35 -16.68 -7.86 11.91
CA SER A 35 -15.29 -8.22 12.17
C SER A 35 -15.05 -8.28 13.67
N PHE A 36 -14.21 -9.20 14.13
CA PHE A 36 -13.82 -9.27 15.54
C PHE A 36 -12.35 -9.67 15.71
N ASP A 37 -11.75 -9.22 16.80
CA ASP A 37 -10.35 -9.48 17.15
C ASP A 37 -10.08 -9.15 18.62
N GLU A 38 -8.93 -9.62 19.10
CA GLU A 38 -8.41 -9.31 20.41
C GLU A 38 -7.28 -8.28 20.39
N MET A 39 -7.39 -7.25 21.24
CA MET A 39 -6.28 -6.34 21.52
C MET A 39 -5.66 -6.68 22.87
N SER A 40 -4.35 -6.96 22.90
CA SER A 40 -3.63 -7.09 24.17
C SER A 40 -3.67 -5.77 24.97
N ILE A 41 -3.93 -5.90 26.27
CA ILE A 41 -4.02 -4.82 27.25
C ILE A 41 -3.09 -5.09 28.45
N ARG A 42 -2.82 -4.05 29.23
CA ARG A 42 -2.04 -4.18 30.47
C ARG A 42 -2.91 -4.82 31.56
N LYS A 43 -2.49 -6.00 32.04
CA LYS A 43 -3.06 -6.65 33.23
C LYS A 43 -2.86 -5.75 34.45
N GLN A 44 -3.95 -5.16 34.93
CA GLN A 44 -3.92 -4.28 36.10
C GLN A 44 -5.32 -4.18 36.71
N SER A 45 -5.44 -4.48 38.00
CA SER A 45 -6.65 -4.16 38.78
C SER A 45 -6.61 -2.69 39.19
N GLU A 46 -7.68 -1.95 38.94
CA GLU A 46 -7.84 -0.57 39.37
C GLU A 46 -9.15 -0.43 40.14
N TRP A 47 -9.13 0.28 41.27
CA TRP A 47 -10.32 0.59 42.05
C TRP A 47 -10.56 2.09 42.00
N VAL A 48 -11.67 2.50 41.39
CA VAL A 48 -12.00 3.93 41.17
C VAL A 48 -13.47 4.15 41.45
N GLY A 49 -13.78 5.04 42.40
CA GLY A 49 -15.16 5.46 42.68
C GLY A 49 -16.09 4.32 43.07
N GLY A 50 -15.59 3.35 43.84
CA GLY A 50 -16.37 2.17 44.28
C GLY A 50 -16.51 1.05 43.24
N LYS A 51 -15.98 1.23 42.02
CA LYS A 51 -15.98 0.19 40.97
C LYS A 51 -14.58 -0.39 40.77
N ARG A 52 -14.53 -1.72 40.63
CA ARG A 52 -13.32 -2.48 40.30
C ARG A 52 -13.22 -2.66 38.78
N TYR A 53 -12.07 -2.34 38.21
CA TYR A 53 -11.74 -2.51 36.79
C TYR A 53 -10.56 -3.48 36.64
N GLY A 54 -10.40 -4.07 35.45
CA GLY A 54 -9.24 -4.91 35.14
C GLY A 54 -9.48 -6.42 35.13
N HIS A 55 -10.71 -6.86 35.42
CA HIS A 55 -11.08 -8.28 35.49
C HIS A 55 -11.79 -8.69 34.20
N VAL A 56 -11.87 -10.00 33.98
CA VAL A 56 -12.67 -10.57 32.91
C VAL A 56 -14.14 -10.21 33.11
N ASP A 57 -14.78 -9.74 32.04
CA ASP A 57 -16.19 -9.34 32.05
C ASP A 57 -16.82 -9.63 30.68
N PHE A 58 -17.69 -10.64 30.65
CA PHE A 58 -18.44 -11.02 29.44
C PHE A 58 -19.82 -10.33 29.35
N GLY A 59 -20.13 -9.34 30.20
CA GLY A 59 -21.37 -8.58 30.16
C GLY A 59 -22.56 -9.21 30.89
N ASN A 60 -22.35 -10.30 31.63
CA ASN A 60 -23.40 -11.01 32.39
C ASN A 60 -23.67 -10.43 33.78
N GLY A 61 -23.05 -9.30 34.16
CA GLY A 61 -23.31 -8.61 35.43
C GLY A 61 -22.74 -9.29 36.69
N ASP A 62 -22.35 -10.56 36.63
CA ASP A 62 -21.65 -11.27 37.71
C ASP A 62 -20.13 -11.04 37.61
N ASN A 63 -19.65 -9.96 38.23
CA ASN A 63 -18.21 -9.67 38.44
C ASN A 63 -17.57 -10.63 39.48
N ARG A 64 -17.76 -11.94 39.34
CA ARG A 64 -17.23 -12.94 40.27
C ARG A 64 -15.88 -13.54 39.83
N GLU A 65 -15.43 -13.25 38.61
CA GLU A 65 -14.13 -13.72 38.14
C GLU A 65 -13.02 -12.84 38.70
N GLU A 66 -12.19 -13.40 39.59
CA GLU A 66 -10.99 -12.74 40.12
C GLU A 66 -9.85 -12.65 39.09
N GLU A 67 -10.02 -13.26 37.92
CA GLU A 67 -9.00 -13.29 36.88
C GLU A 67 -8.83 -11.94 36.19
N LEU A 68 -7.59 -11.51 36.03
CA LEU A 68 -7.23 -10.27 35.36
C LEU A 68 -7.31 -10.42 33.84
N ALA A 69 -8.04 -9.52 33.19
CA ALA A 69 -8.11 -9.45 31.74
C ALA A 69 -6.73 -9.14 31.14
N SER A 70 -6.33 -9.92 30.13
CA SER A 70 -5.10 -9.70 29.35
C SER A 70 -5.37 -9.09 27.99
N GLU A 71 -6.60 -9.25 27.51
CA GLU A 71 -7.01 -8.94 26.16
C GLU A 71 -8.38 -8.24 26.20
N MET A 72 -8.68 -7.54 25.12
CA MET A 72 -9.96 -6.89 24.89
C MET A 72 -10.50 -7.42 23.57
N LEU A 73 -11.51 -8.28 23.64
CA LEU A 73 -12.24 -8.77 22.48
C LEU A 73 -13.21 -7.69 22.01
N VAL A 74 -13.15 -7.28 20.75
CA VAL A 74 -13.98 -6.22 20.19
C VAL A 74 -14.68 -6.69 18.94
N PHE A 75 -15.97 -6.36 18.82
CA PHE A 75 -16.76 -6.57 17.62
C PHE A 75 -16.99 -5.23 16.92
N LEU A 76 -16.64 -5.13 15.65
CA LEU A 76 -16.80 -3.94 14.82
C LEU A 76 -17.62 -4.29 13.57
N VAL A 77 -18.61 -3.46 13.30
CA VAL A 77 -19.47 -3.58 12.13
C VAL A 77 -19.07 -2.52 11.11
N THR A 78 -18.80 -2.95 9.88
CA THR A 78 -18.49 -2.07 8.74
C THR A 78 -19.62 -2.14 7.72
N CYS A 79 -20.12 -0.98 7.28
CA CYS A 79 -21.11 -0.93 6.22
C CYS A 79 -20.44 -1.00 4.84
N ILE A 80 -20.94 -1.89 3.97
CA ILE A 80 -20.39 -2.13 2.64
C ILE A 80 -20.81 -1.02 1.67
N ASN A 81 -22.09 -0.67 1.66
CA ASN A 81 -22.67 0.31 0.73
C ASN A 81 -22.79 1.73 1.29
N ALA A 82 -22.30 1.99 2.52
CA ALA A 82 -22.17 3.33 3.07
C ALA A 82 -20.79 3.56 3.71
N GLY A 83 -20.45 4.82 3.94
CA GLY A 83 -19.14 5.24 4.49
C GLY A 83 -19.11 5.27 6.02
N TRP A 84 -19.64 4.26 6.71
CA TRP A 84 -19.63 4.22 8.18
C TRP A 84 -19.22 2.85 8.73
N LYS A 85 -18.65 2.90 9.94
CA LYS A 85 -18.29 1.74 10.76
C LYS A 85 -18.54 2.07 12.23
N ILE A 86 -18.96 1.09 13.02
CA ILE A 86 -19.33 1.31 14.42
C ILE A 86 -18.88 0.11 15.28
N PRO A 87 -18.24 0.35 16.44
CA PRO A 87 -17.97 -0.72 17.38
C PRO A 87 -19.29 -1.17 18.02
N LEU A 88 -19.60 -2.45 17.85
CA LEU A 88 -20.83 -3.06 18.36
C LEU A 88 -20.74 -3.32 19.86
N GLY A 89 -19.57 -3.74 20.32
CA GLY A 89 -19.34 -4.07 21.72
C GLY A 89 -17.91 -4.51 21.99
N TYR A 90 -17.56 -4.60 23.28
CA TYR A 90 -16.26 -5.08 23.73
C TYR A 90 -16.37 -5.89 25.01
N PHE A 91 -15.41 -6.80 25.21
CA PHE A 91 -15.37 -7.75 26.31
C PHE A 91 -13.92 -7.87 26.84
N PRO A 92 -13.63 -7.39 28.05
CA PRO A 92 -12.37 -7.70 28.74
C PRO A 92 -12.27 -9.21 28.98
N CYS A 93 -11.21 -9.85 28.51
CA CYS A 93 -11.09 -11.30 28.57
C CYS A 93 -9.66 -11.77 28.86
N HIS A 94 -9.55 -13.03 29.26
CA HIS A 94 -8.29 -13.75 29.34
C HIS A 94 -8.38 -15.01 28.48
N ARG A 95 -7.76 -14.98 27.28
CA ARG A 95 -7.69 -16.14 26.35
C ARG A 95 -9.03 -16.86 26.16
N PRO A 96 -10.05 -16.19 25.63
CA PRO A 96 -11.39 -16.77 25.50
C PRO A 96 -11.39 -18.05 24.66
N SER A 97 -12.15 -19.05 25.11
CA SER A 97 -12.28 -20.34 24.42
C SER A 97 -13.04 -20.20 23.10
N GLY A 98 -12.88 -21.18 22.21
CA GLY A 98 -13.64 -21.22 20.94
C GLY A 98 -15.16 -21.23 21.17
N GLU A 99 -15.64 -21.89 22.22
CA GLU A 99 -17.06 -21.92 22.59
C GLU A 99 -17.57 -20.56 23.09
N GLN A 100 -16.80 -19.88 23.95
CA GLN A 100 -17.13 -18.53 24.42
C GLN A 100 -17.23 -17.55 23.24
N LYS A 101 -16.26 -17.58 22.33
CA LYS A 101 -16.27 -16.76 21.11
C LYS A 101 -17.46 -17.10 20.21
N ALA A 102 -17.78 -18.38 20.04
CA ALA A 102 -18.94 -18.81 19.24
C ALA A 102 -20.25 -18.28 19.83
N ASN A 103 -20.42 -18.33 21.15
CA ASN A 103 -21.62 -17.82 21.82
C ASN A 103 -21.75 -16.30 21.68
N LEU A 104 -20.67 -15.54 21.90
CA LEU A 104 -20.66 -14.09 21.68
C LEU A 104 -20.95 -13.74 20.21
N LEU A 105 -20.41 -14.51 19.27
CA LEU A 105 -20.66 -14.30 17.85
C LEU A 105 -22.12 -14.57 17.48
N LYS A 106 -22.74 -15.63 18.03
CA LYS A 106 -24.19 -15.87 17.87
C LYS A 106 -25.01 -14.68 18.38
N MET A 107 -24.70 -14.18 19.58
CA MET A 107 -25.38 -13.02 20.16
C MET A 107 -25.21 -11.77 19.30
N ALA A 108 -23.99 -11.49 18.80
CA ALA A 108 -23.73 -10.37 17.92
C ALA A 108 -24.57 -10.45 16.63
N ILE A 109 -24.65 -11.64 16.02
CA ILE A 109 -25.41 -11.89 14.80
C ILE A 109 -26.91 -11.72 15.04
N THR A 110 -27.45 -12.31 16.11
CA THR A 110 -28.86 -12.16 16.48
C THR A 110 -29.24 -10.70 16.71
N ASN A 111 -28.43 -9.96 17.48
CA ASN A 111 -28.67 -8.54 17.73
C ASN A 111 -28.64 -7.70 16.43
N LEU A 112 -27.77 -8.04 15.48
CA LEU A 112 -27.71 -7.34 14.20
C LEU A 112 -28.92 -7.65 13.30
N GLN A 113 -29.39 -8.90 13.30
CA GLN A 113 -30.58 -9.32 12.55
C GLN A 113 -31.84 -8.56 13.00
N GLU A 114 -31.93 -8.17 14.27
CA GLU A 114 -33.03 -7.34 14.79
C GLU A 114 -33.03 -5.90 14.24
N THR A 115 -31.88 -5.38 13.79
CA THR A 115 -31.74 -3.99 13.30
C THR A 115 -32.16 -3.78 11.84
N LYS A 116 -32.72 -4.81 11.18
CA LYS A 116 -33.17 -4.83 9.77
C LYS A 116 -32.07 -4.60 8.72
N VAL A 117 -30.80 -4.49 9.12
CA VAL A 117 -29.67 -4.51 8.18
C VAL A 117 -29.40 -5.92 7.69
N ARG A 118 -28.78 -6.05 6.51
CA ARG A 118 -28.43 -7.35 5.95
C ARG A 118 -26.98 -7.68 6.25
N LEU A 119 -26.76 -8.70 7.05
CA LEU A 119 -25.42 -9.17 7.40
C LEU A 119 -24.88 -10.06 6.26
N THR A 120 -23.69 -9.73 5.74
CA THR A 120 -23.05 -10.52 4.67
C THR A 120 -22.22 -11.68 5.20
N GLY A 121 -21.62 -11.51 6.38
CA GLY A 121 -20.66 -12.48 6.90
C GLY A 121 -19.86 -11.99 8.09
N VAL A 122 -18.86 -12.80 8.43
CA VAL A 122 -17.94 -12.58 9.55
C VAL A 122 -16.49 -12.71 9.10
N THR A 123 -15.65 -11.78 9.54
CA THR A 123 -14.19 -11.79 9.37
C THR A 123 -13.45 -11.85 10.70
N CYS A 124 -12.41 -12.68 10.74
CA CYS A 124 -11.47 -12.77 11.86
C CYS A 124 -10.08 -13.18 11.37
N ASP A 125 -9.11 -13.13 12.27
CA ASP A 125 -7.77 -13.63 12.02
C ASP A 125 -7.72 -15.18 11.96
N GLY A 126 -6.54 -15.71 11.67
CA GLY A 126 -6.30 -17.15 11.57
C GLY A 126 -6.00 -17.85 12.90
N ALA A 127 -6.34 -17.27 14.06
CA ALA A 127 -6.05 -17.88 15.35
C ALA A 127 -6.83 -19.20 15.54
N PRO A 128 -6.21 -20.27 16.09
CA PRO A 128 -6.89 -21.56 16.27
C PRO A 128 -8.21 -21.48 17.06
N THR A 129 -8.30 -20.58 18.04
CA THR A 129 -9.52 -20.37 18.83
C THR A 129 -10.65 -19.72 18.01
N ASN A 130 -10.31 -18.79 17.10
CA ASN A 130 -11.26 -18.16 16.17
C ASN A 130 -11.79 -19.18 15.15
N LEU A 131 -10.89 -19.97 14.57
CA LEU A 131 -11.26 -21.05 13.66
C LEU A 131 -12.13 -22.12 14.34
N SER A 132 -11.83 -22.46 15.60
CA SER A 132 -12.67 -23.38 16.40
C SER A 132 -14.06 -22.82 16.64
N ALA A 133 -14.19 -21.53 16.93
CA ALA A 133 -15.49 -20.87 17.16
C ALA A 133 -16.39 -20.98 15.92
N LEU A 134 -15.83 -20.71 14.75
CA LEU A 134 -16.55 -20.81 13.47
C LEU A 134 -16.86 -22.25 13.08
N ARG A 135 -16.03 -23.21 13.47
CA ARG A 135 -16.34 -24.64 13.30
C ARG A 135 -17.58 -25.05 14.09
N ILE A 136 -17.72 -24.53 15.32
CA ILE A 136 -18.93 -24.73 16.15
C ILE A 136 -20.17 -24.13 15.47
N LEU A 137 -20.02 -23.04 14.72
CA LEU A 137 -21.11 -22.44 13.93
C LEU A 137 -21.42 -23.19 12.63
N GLY A 138 -20.64 -24.21 12.27
CA GLY A 138 -20.91 -25.09 11.12
C GLY A 138 -19.97 -24.90 9.94
N CYS A 139 -18.97 -24.01 10.02
CA CYS A 139 -17.94 -23.88 8.97
C CYS A 139 -16.98 -25.07 9.00
N HIS A 140 -16.66 -25.61 7.82
CA HIS A 140 -15.69 -26.70 7.65
C HIS A 140 -14.61 -26.29 6.66
N TRP A 141 -13.36 -26.49 7.03
CA TRP A 141 -12.19 -25.86 6.42
C TRP A 141 -11.27 -26.87 5.73
N ALA A 142 -11.80 -28.07 5.46
CA ALA A 142 -11.08 -29.12 4.77
C ALA A 142 -11.25 -28.92 3.26
N TYR A 143 -10.15 -28.88 2.51
CA TYR A 143 -10.20 -28.87 1.05
C TYR A 143 -10.29 -30.32 0.54
N PRO A 144 -11.14 -30.64 -0.46
CA PRO A 144 -11.97 -29.74 -1.27
C PRO A 144 -13.37 -29.44 -0.69
N SER A 145 -13.79 -30.18 0.35
CA SER A 145 -15.12 -30.06 0.98
C SER A 145 -15.24 -28.88 1.95
N THR A 146 -14.82 -27.69 1.51
CA THR A 146 -14.90 -26.48 2.33
C THR A 146 -16.35 -26.01 2.42
N LYS A 147 -16.93 -26.05 3.62
CA LYS A 147 -18.21 -25.39 3.92
C LYS A 147 -17.91 -24.01 4.50
N THR A 148 -18.04 -23.02 3.64
CA THR A 148 -17.57 -21.64 3.86
C THR A 148 -18.71 -20.69 4.28
N THR A 149 -19.94 -21.20 4.34
CA THR A 149 -21.13 -20.49 4.80
C THR A 149 -21.78 -21.22 5.97
N PHE A 150 -22.47 -20.45 6.82
CA PHE A 150 -23.17 -20.97 7.99
C PHE A 150 -24.44 -20.18 8.27
N THR A 151 -25.30 -20.75 9.12
CA THR A 151 -26.55 -20.13 9.58
C THR A 151 -26.59 -20.17 11.10
N VAL A 152 -27.13 -19.12 11.72
CA VAL A 152 -27.17 -18.99 13.19
C VAL A 152 -28.57 -19.28 13.76
N SER A 153 -29.63 -19.10 12.97
CA SER A 153 -30.99 -19.42 13.39
C SER A 153 -31.67 -20.37 12.41
N ASN A 154 -32.44 -21.34 12.94
CA ASN A 154 -33.19 -22.30 12.11
C ASN A 154 -34.30 -21.65 11.28
N ASN A 155 -34.66 -20.39 11.57
CA ASN A 155 -35.72 -19.65 10.89
C ASN A 155 -35.20 -18.62 9.86
N SER A 156 -33.89 -18.35 9.82
CA SER A 156 -33.30 -17.46 8.81
C SER A 156 -32.72 -18.26 7.64
N GLN A 157 -33.29 -18.13 6.44
CA GLN A 157 -32.69 -18.64 5.19
C GLN A 157 -31.40 -17.90 4.77
N GLU A 158 -30.93 -16.95 5.58
CA GLU A 158 -29.77 -16.13 5.25
C GLU A 158 -28.46 -16.86 5.59
N ASN A 159 -27.79 -17.35 4.56
CA ASN A 159 -26.44 -17.87 4.65
C ASN A 159 -25.45 -16.73 4.90
N LEU A 160 -24.64 -16.84 5.95
CA LEU A 160 -23.56 -15.92 6.26
C LEU A 160 -22.24 -16.46 5.72
N ALA A 161 -21.49 -15.62 5.02
CA ALA A 161 -20.15 -15.99 4.54
C ALA A 161 -19.14 -15.89 5.68
N PHE A 162 -18.28 -16.89 5.81
CA PHE A 162 -17.07 -16.75 6.61
C PHE A 162 -15.91 -16.26 5.72
N TYR A 163 -15.35 -15.08 6.01
CA TYR A 163 -14.31 -14.45 5.20
C TYR A 163 -13.05 -14.25 6.06
N PRO A 164 -12.05 -15.14 6.03
CA PRO A 164 -10.84 -14.96 6.83
C PRO A 164 -10.07 -13.73 6.36
N ASP A 165 -9.40 -13.02 7.27
CA ASP A 165 -8.72 -11.78 6.91
C ASP A 165 -7.58 -12.02 5.89
N PRO A 166 -7.72 -11.57 4.62
CA PRO A 166 -6.76 -11.90 3.56
C PRO A 166 -5.40 -11.26 3.80
N VAL A 167 -5.37 -10.10 4.47
CA VAL A 167 -4.17 -9.37 4.88
C VAL A 167 -3.33 -10.24 5.84
N HIS A 168 -3.98 -10.86 6.83
CA HIS A 168 -3.35 -11.85 7.71
C HIS A 168 -2.99 -13.15 7.01
N MET A 169 -3.80 -13.65 6.08
CA MET A 169 -3.49 -14.89 5.36
C MET A 169 -2.21 -14.74 4.51
N ILE A 170 -2.04 -13.62 3.79
CA ILE A 170 -0.81 -13.33 3.04
C ILE A 170 0.41 -13.22 3.96
N LYS A 171 0.26 -12.63 5.16
CA LYS A 171 1.32 -12.60 6.17
C LYS A 171 1.75 -14.01 6.59
N LEU A 172 0.81 -14.95 6.72
CA LEU A 172 1.10 -16.36 7.01
C LEU A 172 1.79 -17.05 5.84
N VAL A 173 1.34 -16.84 4.60
CA VAL A 173 1.98 -17.37 3.39
C VAL A 173 3.43 -16.91 3.28
N ARG A 174 3.69 -15.59 3.43
CA ARG A 174 5.05 -15.05 3.45
C ARG A 174 5.90 -15.71 4.54
N THR A 175 5.34 -15.91 5.73
CA THR A 175 6.05 -16.55 6.84
C THR A 175 6.37 -18.01 6.51
N ALA A 176 5.45 -18.73 5.88
CA ALA A 176 5.66 -20.11 5.48
C ALA A 176 6.79 -20.24 4.45
N ILE A 177 6.76 -19.48 3.35
CA ILE A 177 7.83 -19.57 2.34
C ILE A 177 9.20 -19.19 2.90
N ALA A 178 9.26 -18.21 3.81
CA ALA A 178 10.53 -17.76 4.38
C ALA A 178 11.10 -18.68 5.48
N GLU A 179 10.26 -19.39 6.24
CA GLU A 179 10.70 -20.25 7.36
C GLU A 179 10.75 -21.74 7.00
N THR A 180 9.83 -22.21 6.15
CA THR A 180 9.66 -23.64 5.84
C THR A 180 9.83 -23.96 4.36
N GLY A 181 10.06 -22.96 3.51
CA GLY A 181 10.44 -23.19 2.11
C GLY A 181 11.73 -24.04 2.02
N PRO A 182 12.01 -24.63 0.85
CA PRO A 182 11.35 -24.39 -0.44
C PRO A 182 10.03 -25.15 -0.61
N PHE A 183 9.21 -24.69 -1.55
CA PHE A 183 7.99 -25.39 -2.00
C PHE A 183 8.19 -25.96 -3.41
N VAL A 184 7.28 -26.81 -3.84
CA VAL A 184 7.24 -27.40 -5.18
C VAL A 184 5.84 -27.16 -5.77
N ASN A 185 5.79 -26.71 -7.02
CA ASN A 185 4.51 -26.54 -7.74
C ASN A 185 4.03 -27.85 -8.37
N GLY A 186 2.81 -27.87 -8.93
CA GLY A 186 2.28 -29.06 -9.62
C GLY A 186 3.11 -29.55 -10.82
N LYS A 187 4.06 -28.75 -11.32
CA LYS A 187 4.99 -29.12 -12.40
C LYS A 187 6.30 -29.74 -11.90
N GLY A 188 6.50 -29.80 -10.57
CA GLY A 188 7.75 -30.28 -9.97
C GLY A 188 8.85 -29.22 -9.86
N GLU A 189 8.54 -27.95 -10.15
CA GLU A 189 9.50 -26.85 -10.12
C GLU A 189 9.59 -26.25 -8.71
N LYS A 190 10.80 -25.81 -8.33
CA LYS A 190 11.12 -25.35 -6.98
C LYS A 190 10.81 -23.87 -6.78
N ILE A 191 10.08 -23.55 -5.72
CA ILE A 191 9.77 -22.19 -5.27
C ILE A 191 10.64 -21.89 -4.05
N ASP A 192 11.54 -20.92 -4.15
CA ASP A 192 12.56 -20.69 -3.12
C ASP A 192 12.63 -19.21 -2.69
N TRP A 193 12.63 -18.99 -1.37
CA TRP A 193 12.81 -17.67 -0.76
C TRP A 193 14.18 -17.05 -1.10
N VAL A 194 15.19 -17.89 -1.40
CA VAL A 194 16.55 -17.46 -1.74
C VAL A 194 16.57 -16.48 -2.91
N PHE A 195 15.69 -16.63 -3.91
CA PHE A 195 15.66 -15.69 -5.05
C PHE A 195 15.25 -14.27 -4.65
N MET A 196 14.38 -14.14 -3.63
CA MET A 196 14.00 -12.84 -3.08
C MET A 196 15.16 -12.21 -2.29
N GLN A 197 15.98 -13.02 -1.62
CA GLN A 197 17.19 -12.58 -0.93
C GLN A 197 18.24 -12.08 -1.94
N ARG A 198 18.54 -12.89 -2.95
CA ARG A 198 19.48 -12.56 -4.04
C ARG A 198 19.07 -11.28 -4.77
N LEU A 199 17.77 -11.06 -5.02
CA LEU A 199 17.30 -9.82 -5.63
C LEU A 199 17.61 -8.59 -4.74
N VAL A 200 17.45 -8.71 -3.42
CA VAL A 200 17.77 -7.60 -2.51
C VAL A 200 19.28 -7.35 -2.48
N GLU A 201 20.09 -8.40 -2.40
CA GLU A 201 21.55 -8.31 -2.43
C GLU A 201 22.06 -7.67 -3.73
N LEU A 202 21.50 -8.07 -4.88
CA LEU A 202 21.83 -7.49 -6.19
C LEU A 202 21.51 -5.99 -6.24
N GLN A 203 20.33 -5.59 -5.75
CA GLN A 203 19.92 -4.17 -5.73
C GLN A 203 20.76 -3.33 -4.78
N GLU A 204 21.20 -3.90 -3.66
CA GLU A 204 22.08 -3.24 -2.70
C GLU A 204 23.50 -3.10 -3.25
N LYS A 205 24.02 -4.13 -3.93
CA LYS A 205 25.31 -4.13 -4.62
C LYS A 205 25.37 -3.12 -5.77
N GLU A 206 24.33 -3.09 -6.61
CA GLU A 206 24.26 -2.22 -7.79
C GLU A 206 23.82 -0.78 -7.47
N GLY A 207 23.25 -0.54 -6.28
CA GLY A 207 22.74 0.76 -5.85
C GLY A 207 21.42 1.19 -6.52
N LEU A 208 21.01 0.53 -7.60
CA LEU A 208 19.78 0.74 -8.37
C LEU A 208 18.77 -0.38 -8.09
N HIS A 209 17.48 -0.03 -8.04
CA HIS A 209 16.43 -0.97 -7.62
C HIS A 209 15.42 -1.24 -8.74
N ALA A 210 15.43 -2.45 -9.31
CA ALA A 210 14.36 -2.91 -10.19
C ALA A 210 13.03 -2.99 -9.43
N ALA A 211 13.00 -3.58 -8.24
CA ALA A 211 11.84 -3.59 -7.34
C ALA A 211 11.99 -2.46 -6.29
N THR A 212 11.43 -1.29 -6.59
CA THR A 212 11.67 -0.06 -5.82
C THR A 212 11.22 -0.09 -4.36
N LYS A 213 10.35 -1.04 -3.96
CA LYS A 213 9.79 -1.14 -2.60
C LYS A 213 10.51 -2.13 -1.68
N ILE A 214 11.01 -3.26 -2.21
CA ILE A 214 11.68 -4.30 -1.41
C ILE A 214 13.06 -3.82 -0.93
N ARG A 215 13.44 -4.17 0.30
CA ARG A 215 14.68 -3.75 1.00
C ARG A 215 15.09 -4.84 1.98
N ARG A 216 16.30 -4.79 2.54
CA ARG A 216 16.76 -5.75 3.57
C ARG A 216 15.78 -5.98 4.73
N ALA A 217 15.07 -4.95 5.19
CA ALA A 217 14.04 -5.09 6.23
C ALA A 217 12.88 -6.05 5.88
N HIS A 218 12.64 -6.30 4.59
CA HIS A 218 11.64 -7.24 4.10
C HIS A 218 12.09 -8.70 4.20
N ILE A 219 13.40 -8.93 4.09
CA ILE A 219 14.04 -10.24 4.23
C ILE A 219 14.31 -10.53 5.71
N GLU A 220 14.90 -9.58 6.42
CA GLU A 220 15.21 -9.65 7.86
C GLU A 220 14.01 -9.22 8.73
N PHE A 221 12.82 -9.70 8.39
CA PHE A 221 11.58 -9.23 8.99
C PHE A 221 11.31 -9.75 10.41
N ARG A 222 12.22 -10.52 11.03
CA ARG A 222 11.99 -11.18 12.34
C ARG A 222 11.51 -10.22 13.43
N ARG A 223 12.10 -9.02 13.51
CA ARG A 223 11.71 -7.96 14.47
C ARG A 223 10.48 -7.15 14.03
N GLN A 224 10.01 -7.34 12.80
CA GLN A 224 8.88 -6.63 12.20
C GLN A 224 7.86 -7.60 11.58
N LYS A 225 7.73 -8.81 12.15
CA LYS A 225 6.89 -9.90 11.62
C LYS A 225 5.42 -9.49 11.45
N MET A 226 4.93 -8.63 12.35
CA MET A 226 3.56 -8.11 12.34
C MET A 226 3.31 -7.02 11.29
N LYS A 227 4.34 -6.43 10.67
CA LYS A 227 4.13 -5.38 9.66
C LYS A 227 3.68 -5.99 8.34
N VAL A 228 2.37 -5.99 8.11
CA VAL A 228 1.78 -6.58 6.90
C VAL A 228 2.27 -5.91 5.63
N ARG A 229 2.55 -4.60 5.67
CA ARG A 229 3.16 -3.89 4.54
C ARG A 229 4.42 -4.58 4.00
N LEU A 230 5.26 -5.16 4.86
CA LEU A 230 6.45 -5.88 4.43
C LEU A 230 6.09 -7.20 3.75
N ALA A 231 5.08 -7.92 4.25
CA ALA A 231 4.65 -9.18 3.66
C ALA A 231 4.09 -8.99 2.24
N VAL A 232 3.19 -8.03 2.07
CA VAL A 232 2.57 -7.70 0.78
C VAL A 232 3.60 -7.18 -0.22
N GLN A 233 4.58 -6.39 0.23
CA GLN A 233 5.60 -5.82 -0.67
C GLN A 233 6.58 -6.87 -1.20
N VAL A 234 6.87 -7.93 -0.43
CA VAL A 234 7.70 -9.04 -0.91
C VAL A 234 6.97 -9.84 -1.98
N LEU A 235 5.72 -10.19 -1.73
CA LEU A 235 4.89 -10.96 -2.65
C LEU A 235 4.21 -10.05 -3.70
N SER A 236 4.90 -9.01 -4.17
CA SER A 236 4.33 -8.06 -5.12
C SER A 236 4.70 -8.41 -6.56
N ARG A 237 3.82 -8.06 -7.50
CA ARG A 237 4.06 -8.28 -8.94
C ARG A 237 5.40 -7.72 -9.42
N SER A 238 5.83 -6.57 -8.87
CA SER A 238 7.12 -5.95 -9.24
C SER A 238 8.33 -6.76 -8.78
N VAL A 239 8.21 -7.57 -7.72
CA VAL A 239 9.28 -8.47 -7.25
C VAL A 239 9.35 -9.69 -8.17
N GLY A 240 8.21 -10.32 -8.46
CA GLY A 240 8.14 -11.46 -9.38
C GLY A 240 8.74 -11.12 -10.75
N ILE A 241 8.34 -10.00 -11.35
CA ILE A 241 8.88 -9.54 -12.63
C ILE A 241 10.38 -9.23 -12.55
N ALA A 242 10.85 -8.65 -11.45
CA ALA A 242 12.27 -8.35 -11.32
C ALA A 242 13.11 -9.64 -11.26
N ILE A 243 12.63 -10.67 -10.57
CA ILE A 243 13.25 -12.01 -10.55
C ILE A 243 13.26 -12.61 -11.95
N GLY A 244 12.10 -12.68 -12.61
CA GLY A 244 11.96 -13.22 -13.97
C GLY A 244 12.79 -12.48 -15.02
N TYR A 245 12.94 -11.16 -14.88
CA TYR A 245 13.78 -10.34 -15.75
C TYR A 245 15.27 -10.64 -15.57
N CYS A 246 15.73 -10.87 -14.32
CA CYS A 246 17.12 -11.24 -14.06
C CYS A 246 17.47 -12.61 -14.66
N ASN A 247 16.50 -13.52 -14.69
CA ASN A 247 16.65 -14.84 -15.30
C ASN A 247 16.59 -14.78 -16.84
N ARG A 248 15.46 -14.34 -17.42
CA ARG A 248 15.23 -14.44 -18.88
C ARG A 248 16.08 -13.48 -19.71
N GLU A 249 16.14 -12.22 -19.30
CA GLU A 249 16.77 -11.15 -20.10
C GLU A 249 18.25 -10.97 -19.75
N LEU A 250 18.58 -10.97 -18.45
CA LEU A 250 19.96 -10.79 -18.00
C LEU A 250 20.75 -12.09 -17.90
N LYS A 251 20.09 -13.26 -17.99
CA LYS A 251 20.70 -14.61 -17.97
C LYS A 251 21.70 -14.79 -16.82
N MET A 252 21.35 -14.26 -15.65
CA MET A 252 22.20 -14.35 -14.46
C MET A 252 22.10 -15.75 -13.86
N GLN A 253 23.24 -16.42 -13.66
CA GLN A 253 23.30 -17.75 -13.05
C GLN A 253 22.65 -17.81 -11.66
N GLU A 254 22.70 -16.70 -10.91
CA GLU A 254 22.09 -16.57 -9.58
C GLU A 254 20.55 -16.68 -9.59
N PHE A 255 19.91 -16.51 -10.76
CA PHE A 255 18.44 -16.52 -10.91
C PHE A 255 17.96 -17.66 -11.81
N GLN A 256 18.82 -18.63 -12.11
CA GLN A 256 18.41 -19.83 -12.84
C GLN A 256 17.33 -20.60 -12.06
N ASP A 257 16.35 -21.15 -12.78
CA ASP A 257 15.22 -21.91 -12.25
C ASP A 257 14.28 -21.10 -11.32
N SER A 258 14.23 -19.78 -11.51
CA SER A 258 13.39 -18.88 -10.71
C SER A 258 11.96 -18.70 -11.23
N GLU A 259 11.61 -19.33 -12.35
CA GLU A 259 10.31 -19.23 -13.04
C GLU A 259 9.14 -19.56 -12.11
N ALA A 260 9.25 -20.64 -11.34
CA ALA A 260 8.21 -21.04 -10.40
C ALA A 260 8.05 -20.02 -9.25
N THR A 261 9.14 -19.36 -8.84
CA THR A 261 9.10 -18.31 -7.81
C THR A 261 8.50 -17.02 -8.34
N GLU A 262 8.76 -16.68 -9.61
CA GLU A 262 8.09 -15.59 -10.33
C GLU A 262 6.57 -15.85 -10.39
N GLU A 263 6.17 -17.02 -10.90
CA GLU A 263 4.76 -17.42 -11.05
C GLU A 263 4.03 -17.36 -9.70
N PHE A 264 4.59 -17.98 -8.66
CA PHE A 264 4.07 -17.93 -7.30
C PHE A 264 3.87 -16.48 -6.80
N THR A 265 4.87 -15.63 -6.99
CA THR A 265 4.83 -14.24 -6.52
C THR A 265 3.75 -13.42 -7.23
N ILE A 266 3.54 -13.65 -8.53
CA ILE A 266 2.52 -12.96 -9.32
C ILE A 266 1.12 -13.46 -8.91
N ILE A 267 0.92 -14.77 -8.81
CA ILE A 267 -0.37 -15.35 -8.41
C ILE A 267 -0.81 -14.83 -7.04
N PHE A 268 0.07 -14.85 -6.03
CA PHE A 268 -0.29 -14.34 -4.70
C PHE A 268 -0.49 -12.81 -4.66
N ASN A 269 0.19 -12.04 -5.53
CA ASN A 269 -0.10 -10.61 -5.69
C ASN A 269 -1.52 -10.40 -6.22
N ASP A 270 -1.87 -11.11 -7.28
CA ASP A 270 -3.12 -10.93 -8.00
C ASP A 270 -4.31 -11.36 -7.14
N ILE A 271 -4.18 -12.49 -6.44
CA ILE A 271 -5.13 -12.90 -5.38
C ILE A 271 -5.31 -11.80 -4.35
N PHE A 272 -4.21 -11.23 -3.82
CA PHE A 272 -4.32 -10.17 -2.81
C PHE A 272 -4.98 -8.91 -3.37
N ASP A 273 -4.70 -8.54 -4.61
CA ASP A 273 -5.32 -7.39 -5.28
C ASP A 273 -6.85 -7.60 -5.44
N ILE A 274 -7.31 -8.82 -5.78
CA ILE A 274 -8.73 -9.19 -5.83
C ILE A 274 -9.38 -9.08 -4.43
N LEU A 275 -8.72 -9.62 -3.40
CA LEU A 275 -9.23 -9.67 -2.03
C LEU A 275 -9.11 -8.32 -1.29
N ASN A 276 -8.46 -7.32 -1.88
CA ASN A 276 -8.28 -5.99 -1.32
C ASN A 276 -8.58 -4.87 -2.34
N SER A 277 -9.63 -5.08 -3.14
CA SER A 277 -10.10 -4.14 -4.15
C SER A 277 -10.91 -3.00 -3.53
N HIS A 278 -10.75 -1.77 -4.04
CA HIS A 278 -11.30 -0.56 -3.42
C HIS A 278 -12.39 0.14 -4.21
N SER A 279 -12.19 0.35 -5.52
CA SER A 279 -13.10 1.16 -6.33
C SER A 279 -13.13 0.69 -7.78
N LEU A 280 -14.13 1.15 -8.53
CA LEU A 280 -14.25 0.94 -9.97
C LEU A 280 -13.12 1.59 -10.79
N SER A 281 -12.39 2.54 -10.21
CA SER A 281 -11.22 3.17 -10.83
C SER A 281 -9.94 2.33 -10.71
N GLY A 282 -9.99 1.22 -9.97
CA GLY A 282 -8.90 0.26 -9.89
C GLY A 282 -8.63 -0.39 -11.25
N TYR A 283 -7.37 -0.78 -11.48
CA TYR A 283 -6.92 -1.39 -12.73
C TYR A 283 -6.77 -2.91 -12.58
N GLY A 284 -7.20 -3.67 -13.58
CA GLY A 284 -7.15 -5.14 -13.56
C GLY A 284 -7.79 -5.69 -12.30
N PHE A 285 -7.10 -6.61 -11.64
CA PHE A 285 -7.53 -7.25 -10.39
C PHE A 285 -7.66 -6.32 -9.17
N LYS A 286 -7.21 -5.05 -9.25
CA LYS A 286 -7.46 -4.04 -8.20
C LYS A 286 -8.82 -3.35 -8.31
N LYS A 287 -9.50 -3.54 -9.45
CA LYS A 287 -10.85 -3.02 -9.66
C LYS A 287 -11.81 -3.75 -8.73
N ALA A 288 -12.72 -3.01 -8.10
CA ALA A 288 -13.78 -3.61 -7.32
C ALA A 288 -14.63 -4.58 -8.15
N LEU A 289 -15.21 -5.59 -7.51
CA LEU A 289 -16.02 -6.60 -8.20
C LEU A 289 -17.29 -5.96 -8.76
N CYS A 290 -17.50 -6.10 -10.07
CA CYS A 290 -18.59 -5.51 -10.83
C CYS A 290 -19.04 -6.47 -11.93
N PHE A 291 -20.16 -6.16 -12.59
CA PHE A 291 -20.73 -7.00 -13.64
C PHE A 291 -19.74 -7.28 -14.78
N GLU A 292 -18.86 -6.35 -15.11
CA GLU A 292 -17.91 -6.54 -16.21
C GLU A 292 -16.73 -7.46 -15.88
N ASN A 293 -16.30 -7.58 -14.61
CA ASN A 293 -15.08 -8.32 -14.24
C ASN A 293 -15.34 -9.63 -13.49
N ILE A 294 -16.58 -9.88 -13.04
CA ILE A 294 -16.87 -11.02 -12.17
C ILE A 294 -16.53 -12.36 -12.82
N HIS A 295 -16.77 -12.52 -14.13
CA HIS A 295 -16.45 -13.75 -14.85
C HIS A 295 -14.94 -14.02 -14.88
N GLU A 296 -14.13 -13.00 -15.23
CA GLU A 296 -12.66 -13.09 -15.23
C GLU A 296 -12.12 -13.38 -13.84
N VAL A 297 -12.67 -12.72 -12.81
CA VAL A 297 -12.25 -12.94 -11.42
C VAL A 297 -12.65 -14.32 -10.91
N ALA A 298 -13.83 -14.84 -11.29
CA ALA A 298 -14.28 -16.17 -10.91
C ALA A 298 -13.40 -17.26 -11.55
N GLU A 299 -13.13 -17.16 -12.86
CA GLU A 299 -12.23 -18.07 -13.58
C GLU A 299 -10.82 -18.04 -12.98
N TYR A 300 -10.29 -16.84 -12.72
CA TYR A 300 -8.99 -16.69 -12.06
C TYR A 300 -8.99 -17.26 -10.63
N SER A 301 -10.09 -17.11 -9.89
CA SER A 301 -10.22 -17.65 -8.53
C SER A 301 -10.21 -19.18 -8.53
N GLU A 302 -10.81 -19.82 -9.54
CA GLU A 302 -10.75 -21.27 -9.74
C GLU A 302 -9.33 -21.72 -10.10
N PHE A 303 -8.70 -21.07 -11.07
CA PHE A 303 -7.30 -21.33 -11.46
C PHE A 303 -6.34 -21.18 -10.27
N ALA A 304 -6.46 -20.09 -9.51
CA ALA A 304 -5.64 -19.84 -8.33
C ALA A 304 -5.89 -20.88 -7.24
N SER A 305 -7.13 -21.33 -7.07
CA SER A 305 -7.48 -22.36 -6.08
C SER A 305 -6.89 -23.72 -6.45
N GLU A 306 -6.94 -24.08 -7.73
CA GLU A 306 -6.29 -25.28 -8.25
C GLU A 306 -4.77 -25.20 -8.03
N TYR A 307 -4.14 -24.10 -8.44
CA TYR A 307 -2.71 -23.88 -8.24
C TYR A 307 -2.28 -24.07 -6.78
N ILE A 308 -2.96 -23.42 -5.83
CA ILE A 308 -2.66 -23.53 -4.39
C ILE A 308 -2.81 -24.98 -3.90
N SER A 309 -3.77 -25.73 -4.44
CA SER A 309 -4.00 -27.13 -4.07
C SER A 309 -2.91 -28.09 -4.54
N THR A 310 -2.17 -27.72 -5.60
CA THR A 310 -1.03 -28.48 -6.13
C THR A 310 0.28 -28.24 -5.38
N LEU A 311 0.36 -27.20 -4.54
CA LEU A 311 1.60 -26.85 -3.84
C LEU A 311 1.96 -27.89 -2.78
N THR A 312 3.20 -28.39 -2.84
CA THR A 312 3.75 -29.37 -1.91
C THR A 312 5.09 -28.91 -1.33
N TYR A 313 5.50 -29.55 -0.25
CA TYR A 313 6.89 -29.56 0.20
C TYR A 313 7.71 -30.53 -0.67
N PRO A 314 9.06 -30.45 -0.63
CA PRO A 314 9.92 -31.39 -1.36
C PRO A 314 9.76 -32.86 -0.96
N ASP A 315 9.20 -33.13 0.22
CA ASP A 315 8.87 -34.48 0.71
C ASP A 315 7.53 -35.02 0.15
N GLY A 316 6.81 -34.22 -0.64
CA GLY A 316 5.51 -34.56 -1.22
C GLY A 316 4.30 -34.19 -0.35
N LEU A 317 4.50 -33.68 0.87
CA LEU A 317 3.38 -33.26 1.72
C LEU A 317 2.72 -32.00 1.16
N LYS A 318 1.39 -32.00 1.00
CA LYS A 318 0.64 -30.84 0.53
C LYS A 318 0.67 -29.69 1.54
N LEU A 319 0.85 -28.45 1.05
CA LEU A 319 0.89 -27.27 1.93
C LEU A 319 -0.43 -27.08 2.70
N ILE A 320 -1.55 -27.44 2.09
CA ILE A 320 -2.90 -27.39 2.67
C ILE A 320 -3.14 -28.42 3.79
N GLU A 321 -2.30 -29.44 3.91
CA GLU A 321 -2.36 -30.45 4.97
C GLU A 321 -1.35 -30.19 6.09
N SER A 322 -0.35 -29.35 5.81
CA SER A 322 0.76 -29.06 6.70
C SER A 322 0.38 -28.27 7.97
N PRO A 323 1.29 -28.18 8.96
CA PRO A 323 1.09 -27.32 10.14
C PRO A 323 0.95 -25.82 9.79
N ARG A 324 1.41 -25.39 8.60
CA ARG A 324 1.33 -24.00 8.12
C ARG A 324 0.15 -23.76 7.15
N LYS A 325 -0.81 -24.68 7.09
CA LYS A 325 -1.96 -24.64 6.17
C LYS A 325 -2.89 -23.43 6.29
N THR A 326 -2.94 -22.77 7.46
CA THR A 326 -3.93 -21.72 7.75
C THR A 326 -3.95 -20.60 6.72
N GLY A 327 -2.77 -20.11 6.28
CA GLY A 327 -2.71 -19.04 5.28
C GLY A 327 -3.28 -19.45 3.91
N PHE A 328 -2.95 -20.67 3.47
CA PHE A 328 -3.41 -21.21 2.19
C PHE A 328 -4.90 -21.55 2.21
N LEU A 329 -5.37 -22.25 3.24
CA LEU A 329 -6.79 -22.58 3.41
C LEU A 329 -7.65 -21.32 3.60
N GLY A 330 -7.13 -20.30 4.29
CA GLY A 330 -7.80 -19.02 4.44
C GLY A 330 -8.03 -18.35 3.08
N ILE A 331 -6.97 -18.23 2.26
CA ILE A 331 -7.09 -17.67 0.91
C ILE A 331 -8.08 -18.46 0.05
N LEU A 332 -8.01 -19.79 0.06
CA LEU A 332 -8.97 -20.65 -0.65
C LEU A 332 -10.42 -20.41 -0.21
N THR A 333 -10.61 -20.19 1.09
CA THR A 333 -11.94 -19.89 1.66
C THR A 333 -12.44 -18.52 1.20
N CYS A 334 -11.58 -17.51 1.15
CA CYS A 334 -11.93 -16.19 0.60
C CYS A 334 -12.34 -16.30 -0.87
N LEU A 335 -11.50 -16.93 -1.71
CA LEU A 335 -11.74 -17.08 -3.15
C LEU A 335 -13.06 -17.80 -3.43
N LYS A 336 -13.35 -18.89 -2.72
CA LYS A 336 -14.61 -19.63 -2.86
C LYS A 336 -15.85 -18.81 -2.45
N ASN A 337 -15.70 -17.90 -1.50
CA ASN A 337 -16.80 -17.05 -1.02
C ASN A 337 -17.03 -15.79 -1.86
N LEU A 338 -16.10 -15.38 -2.71
CA LEU A 338 -16.24 -14.18 -3.53
C LEU A 338 -17.48 -14.21 -4.45
N PRO A 339 -17.75 -15.29 -5.23
CA PRO A 339 -18.93 -15.33 -6.08
C PRO A 339 -20.23 -15.27 -5.27
N PHE A 340 -20.29 -15.98 -4.13
CA PHE A 340 -21.44 -15.94 -3.24
C PHE A 340 -21.70 -14.53 -2.69
N LEU A 341 -20.66 -13.84 -2.23
CA LEU A 341 -20.76 -12.46 -1.74
C LEU A 341 -21.16 -11.48 -2.84
N TYR A 342 -20.65 -11.67 -4.06
CA TYR A 342 -21.04 -10.87 -5.21
C TYR A 342 -22.52 -11.05 -5.54
N THR A 343 -23.02 -12.28 -5.66
CA THR A 343 -24.45 -12.53 -5.90
C THR A 343 -25.32 -11.96 -4.77
N LEU A 344 -24.89 -12.11 -3.51
CA LEU A 344 -25.63 -11.60 -2.34
C LEU A 344 -25.76 -10.07 -2.35
N VAL A 345 -24.68 -9.36 -2.67
CA VAL A 345 -24.59 -7.90 -2.53
C VAL A 345 -24.94 -7.19 -3.83
N VAL A 346 -24.47 -7.65 -4.98
CA VAL A 346 -24.64 -6.99 -6.28
C VAL A 346 -25.89 -7.50 -6.99
N GLU A 347 -25.97 -8.79 -7.32
CA GLU A 347 -27.06 -9.32 -8.16
C GLU A 347 -28.42 -9.28 -7.46
N ASN A 348 -28.48 -9.69 -6.19
CA ASN A 348 -29.74 -9.76 -5.46
C ASN A 348 -30.26 -8.42 -4.94
N SER A 349 -29.43 -7.36 -4.95
CA SER A 349 -29.78 -6.09 -4.31
C SER A 349 -29.61 -4.84 -5.19
N GLY A 350 -29.02 -5.01 -6.38
CA GLY A 350 -28.83 -3.94 -7.36
C GLY A 350 -27.71 -2.96 -7.02
N LEU A 351 -26.75 -3.34 -6.18
CA LEU A 351 -25.55 -2.52 -5.95
C LEU A 351 -24.62 -2.57 -7.15
N THR A 352 -23.93 -1.47 -7.45
CA THR A 352 -23.08 -1.36 -8.65
C THR A 352 -21.81 -2.19 -8.58
N TYR A 353 -21.22 -2.35 -7.38
CA TYR A 353 -19.98 -3.08 -7.18
C TYR A 353 -19.81 -3.49 -5.72
N LEU A 354 -18.96 -4.49 -5.47
CA LEU A 354 -18.55 -4.94 -4.15
C LEU A 354 -17.07 -4.59 -3.90
N PRO A 355 -16.77 -3.65 -2.99
CA PRO A 355 -15.40 -3.38 -2.55
C PRO A 355 -14.95 -4.43 -1.52
N THR A 356 -14.05 -5.33 -1.91
CA THR A 356 -13.59 -6.42 -1.02
C THR A 356 -12.79 -5.93 0.19
N TYR A 357 -12.14 -4.76 0.11
CA TYR A 357 -11.44 -4.18 1.26
C TYR A 357 -12.33 -3.95 2.50
N LYS A 358 -13.64 -3.72 2.31
CA LYS A 358 -14.59 -3.48 3.41
C LYS A 358 -14.92 -4.74 4.21
N LEU A 359 -14.56 -5.89 3.67
CA LEU A 359 -14.69 -7.18 4.34
C LEU A 359 -13.48 -7.46 5.25
N ASN A 360 -12.35 -6.75 5.06
CA ASN A 360 -11.10 -7.02 5.77
C ASN A 360 -11.10 -6.51 7.21
N GLN A 361 -10.21 -7.07 8.04
CA GLN A 361 -10.09 -6.73 9.46
C GLN A 361 -9.34 -5.40 9.71
N ASP A 362 -8.80 -4.78 8.66
CA ASP A 362 -8.06 -3.50 8.71
C ASP A 362 -8.83 -2.40 9.46
N HIS A 363 -10.16 -2.36 9.32
CA HIS A 363 -11.00 -1.37 10.00
C HIS A 363 -10.95 -1.50 11.53
N LEU A 364 -10.82 -2.72 12.03
CA LEU A 364 -10.69 -3.05 13.44
C LEU A 364 -9.27 -2.81 13.94
N GLU A 365 -8.24 -3.13 13.15
CA GLU A 365 -6.86 -2.77 13.47
C GLU A 365 -6.67 -1.24 13.59
N MET A 366 -7.29 -0.48 12.67
CA MET A 366 -7.31 0.99 12.76
C MET A 366 -7.96 1.47 14.05
N PHE A 367 -9.08 0.85 14.46
CA PHE A 367 -9.74 1.16 15.73
C PHE A 367 -8.81 0.90 16.93
N PHE A 368 -8.08 -0.21 16.96
CA PHE A 368 -7.07 -0.47 17.99
C PHE A 368 -5.92 0.55 17.96
N GLY A 369 -5.46 0.95 16.77
CA GLY A 369 -4.47 2.00 16.60
C GLY A 369 -4.91 3.33 17.21
N GLN A 370 -6.18 3.69 17.04
CA GLN A 370 -6.75 4.89 17.66
C GLN A 370 -6.84 4.78 19.19
N CYS A 371 -7.23 3.61 19.71
CA CYS A 371 -7.23 3.36 21.16
C CYS A 371 -5.82 3.48 21.76
N ARG A 372 -4.80 2.94 21.10
CA ARG A 372 -3.39 2.99 21.56
C ARG A 372 -2.77 4.39 21.46
N SER A 373 -2.98 5.08 20.34
CA SER A 373 -2.34 6.39 20.05
C SER A 373 -2.70 7.50 21.05
N ARG A 374 -3.80 7.34 21.79
CA ARG A 374 -4.30 8.36 22.73
C ARG A 374 -3.50 8.51 24.00
N TYR A 375 -2.72 7.50 24.37
CA TYR A 375 -1.93 7.53 25.60
C TYR A 375 -0.45 7.85 25.34
N GLY A 376 -0.15 8.48 24.19
CA GLY A 376 1.19 8.95 23.84
C GLY A 376 2.18 7.81 23.76
N SER A 377 3.14 7.77 24.69
CA SER A 377 4.15 6.71 24.79
C SER A 377 3.60 5.40 25.36
N ASN A 378 2.40 5.38 25.94
CA ASN A 378 1.79 4.15 26.46
C ASN A 378 1.00 3.40 25.37
N ASN A 379 1.69 2.47 24.71
CA ASN A 379 1.09 1.63 23.66
C ASN A 379 0.24 0.45 24.19
N ASN A 380 0.19 0.25 25.51
CA ASN A 380 -0.52 -0.87 26.15
C ASN A 380 -1.53 -0.36 27.21
N PRO A 381 -2.76 0.00 26.82
CA PRO A 381 -3.73 0.61 27.73
C PRO A 381 -4.24 -0.39 28.79
N THR A 382 -4.62 0.12 29.97
CA THR A 382 -5.40 -0.65 30.97
C THR A 382 -6.87 -0.76 30.56
N VAL A 383 -7.65 -1.67 31.18
CA VAL A 383 -9.09 -1.79 30.89
C VAL A 383 -9.81 -0.45 31.01
N ARG A 384 -9.56 0.31 32.10
CA ARG A 384 -10.19 1.63 32.31
C ARG A 384 -9.82 2.63 31.22
N GLN A 385 -8.54 2.64 30.81
CA GLN A 385 -8.07 3.47 29.71
C GLN A 385 -8.78 3.07 28.41
N PHE A 386 -8.84 1.78 28.09
CA PHE A 386 -9.57 1.32 26.92
C PHE A 386 -11.04 1.78 26.93
N ILE A 387 -11.77 1.61 28.05
CA ILE A 387 -13.16 2.06 28.19
C ILE A 387 -13.30 3.56 27.95
N ALA A 388 -12.39 4.38 28.50
CA ALA A 388 -12.39 5.82 28.27
C ALA A 388 -12.16 6.18 26.79
N SER A 389 -11.25 5.46 26.12
CA SER A 389 -11.03 5.61 24.69
C SER A 389 -12.23 5.17 23.86
N TYR A 390 -12.83 4.03 24.19
CA TYR A 390 -14.03 3.51 23.56
C TYR A 390 -15.17 4.51 23.64
N LYS A 391 -15.50 4.98 24.85
CA LYS A 391 -16.53 6.01 25.11
C LYS A 391 -16.34 7.20 24.19
N ARG A 392 -15.12 7.72 24.11
CA ARG A 392 -14.80 8.89 23.29
C ARG A 392 -14.93 8.62 21.79
N ILE A 393 -14.56 7.43 21.30
CA ILE A 393 -14.72 7.07 19.87
C ILE A 393 -16.20 6.93 19.56
N ALA A 394 -16.95 6.23 20.41
CA ALA A 394 -18.39 6.01 20.24
C ALA A 394 -19.20 7.32 20.32
N THR A 395 -18.80 8.29 21.16
CA THR A 395 -19.51 9.59 21.23
C THR A 395 -19.13 10.56 20.12
N HIS A 396 -17.92 10.43 19.57
CA HIS A 396 -17.46 11.20 18.41
C HIS A 396 -17.47 10.30 17.19
N CYS A 397 -18.67 9.91 16.72
CA CYS A 397 -18.92 9.11 15.51
C CYS A 397 -18.51 9.81 14.21
N GLN A 398 -17.30 10.36 14.19
CA GLN A 398 -16.47 10.59 13.02
C GLN A 398 -15.05 10.25 13.44
N ILE A 399 -14.63 9.05 13.07
CA ILE A 399 -13.28 8.51 13.22
C ILE A 399 -12.33 9.46 12.47
N ARG A 400 -11.75 10.44 13.19
CA ARG A 400 -10.71 11.33 12.65
C ARG A 400 -9.36 10.65 12.79
N ASP A 401 -8.81 10.21 11.65
CA ASP A 401 -7.54 9.50 11.58
C ASP A 401 -6.35 10.46 11.62
N LYS A 402 -5.46 10.26 12.60
CA LYS A 402 -4.10 10.82 12.59
C LYS A 402 -3.16 9.73 12.10
N GLY A 403 -2.59 9.91 10.91
CA GLY A 403 -1.85 8.90 10.14
C GLY A 403 -0.52 8.43 10.74
N THR A 404 -0.57 7.64 11.82
CA THR A 404 0.62 6.97 12.40
C THR A 404 0.45 5.46 12.62
N GLY A 405 -0.65 4.86 12.16
CA GLY A 405 -0.93 3.42 12.26
C GLY A 405 -0.25 2.57 11.18
N ASN A 406 -0.22 1.24 11.38
CA ASN A 406 0.34 0.27 10.42
C ASN A 406 -0.47 0.16 9.11
N CYS A 407 -1.74 0.58 9.14
CA CYS A 407 -2.65 0.65 7.99
C CYS A 407 -2.87 2.12 7.60
N VAL A 408 -2.76 2.44 6.32
CA VAL A 408 -2.92 3.80 5.79
C VAL A 408 -4.39 4.01 5.41
N PRO A 409 -5.13 4.95 6.03
CA PRO A 409 -6.48 5.31 5.60
C PRO A 409 -6.45 6.07 4.26
N ILE A 410 -7.35 5.74 3.33
CA ILE A 410 -7.40 6.35 1.98
C ILE A 410 -8.67 7.20 1.76
N GLU A 411 -9.73 7.03 2.56
CA GLU A 411 -10.97 7.81 2.39
C GLU A 411 -11.09 8.91 3.45
N ASN A 412 -11.06 10.17 3.00
CA ASN A 412 -11.42 11.35 3.79
C ASN A 412 -12.94 11.50 3.82
N ILE A 413 -13.56 11.33 4.98
CA ILE A 413 -14.94 11.78 5.20
C ILE A 413 -14.88 13.21 5.73
N THR A 414 -15.31 14.16 4.91
CA THR A 414 -15.30 15.60 5.19
C THR A 414 -16.51 16.05 6.00
N ILE A 415 -16.31 17.02 6.91
CA ILE A 415 -17.31 18.07 7.18
C ILE A 415 -16.64 19.43 7.04
N LEU A 416 -17.33 20.31 6.32
CA LEU A 416 -17.05 21.71 6.03
C LEU A 416 -17.09 22.62 7.26
N HIS A 417 -16.18 23.61 7.25
CA HIS A 417 -16.27 25.03 7.68
C HIS A 417 -14.84 25.46 8.09
N THR A 418 -14.20 26.54 7.65
CA THR A 418 -14.54 27.75 6.86
C THR A 418 -13.28 28.19 6.10
N SER A 419 -13.45 28.67 4.86
CA SER A 419 -12.57 29.62 4.16
C SER A 419 -11.07 29.33 4.08
N GLN A 420 -10.61 28.89 2.90
CA GLN A 420 -9.39 29.40 2.27
C GLN A 420 -9.37 28.94 0.80
N THR A 421 -10.02 29.72 -0.05
CA THR A 421 -9.80 29.72 -1.49
C THR A 421 -8.35 30.12 -1.73
N LYS A 422 -7.55 29.21 -2.30
CA LYS A 422 -6.19 29.53 -2.75
C LYS A 422 -6.31 30.51 -3.94
N PRO A 423 -5.71 31.71 -3.89
CA PRO A 423 -5.80 32.74 -4.93
C PRO A 423 -4.84 32.44 -6.10
N THR A 424 -4.80 31.20 -6.57
CA THR A 424 -3.96 30.77 -7.70
C THR A 424 -4.78 30.25 -8.87
N ASN A 425 -6.09 30.01 -8.68
CA ASN A 425 -6.98 29.48 -9.71
C ASN A 425 -7.87 30.53 -10.39
N ILE A 426 -7.74 31.81 -10.02
CA ILE A 426 -8.49 32.93 -10.63
C ILE A 426 -7.58 33.78 -11.56
N ILE A 427 -6.26 33.67 -11.43
CA ILE A 427 -5.29 34.47 -12.21
C ILE A 427 -4.95 33.81 -13.56
N ASN A 428 -5.19 32.49 -13.72
CA ASN A 428 -4.93 31.78 -14.98
C ASN A 428 -6.08 31.90 -16.00
N SER A 429 -7.10 32.71 -15.73
CA SER A 429 -8.20 33.00 -16.65
C SER A 429 -8.22 34.47 -17.03
N THR A 430 -7.12 34.99 -17.59
CA THR A 430 -7.10 36.23 -18.36
C THR A 430 -5.79 36.31 -19.14
N ASN A 431 -5.91 36.22 -20.47
CA ASN A 431 -5.03 36.73 -21.54
C ASN A 431 -3.90 37.68 -21.09
N ARG A 432 -2.71 37.70 -21.71
CA ARG A 432 -2.46 37.93 -23.15
C ARG A 432 -0.95 37.88 -23.46
N SER A 433 -0.64 37.67 -24.74
CA SER A 433 0.67 37.77 -25.41
C SER A 433 1.49 39.04 -25.14
N LEU A 434 2.80 38.97 -25.45
CA LEU A 434 3.68 39.88 -26.24
C LEU A 434 5.15 39.75 -25.75
N THR A 435 6.05 39.14 -26.52
CA THR A 435 7.08 39.72 -27.44
C THR A 435 8.29 40.41 -26.79
N ASP A 436 9.46 39.91 -27.19
CA ASP A 436 10.78 40.52 -27.48
C ASP A 436 11.68 41.24 -26.46
N ASP A 437 12.96 40.89 -26.65
CA ASP A 437 14.23 41.61 -26.45
C ASP A 437 14.71 41.98 -25.04
N GLN A 438 15.85 41.41 -24.62
CA GLN A 438 17.20 41.97 -24.91
C GLN A 438 18.35 41.11 -24.35
N GLU A 439 19.45 41.17 -25.09
CA GLU A 439 20.72 40.44 -24.97
C GLU A 439 21.67 40.89 -23.83
N ASN A 440 22.74 40.11 -23.68
CA ASN A 440 24.12 40.45 -23.27
C ASN A 440 24.53 40.31 -21.79
N ASN A 441 25.29 39.24 -21.51
CA ASN A 441 26.75 39.30 -21.25
C ASN A 441 27.26 37.99 -20.61
N VAL A 442 27.86 37.09 -21.40
CA VAL A 442 28.71 35.99 -20.89
C VAL A 442 29.87 35.81 -21.85
N GLU A 443 30.98 36.52 -21.63
CA GLU A 443 32.18 36.38 -22.47
C GLU A 443 33.49 36.28 -21.68
N ALA A 444 33.48 35.84 -20.42
CA ALA A 444 34.72 35.81 -19.62
C ALA A 444 34.97 34.54 -18.78
N PHE A 445 34.24 33.43 -19.02
CA PHE A 445 34.37 32.22 -18.18
C PHE A 445 34.63 30.91 -18.94
N GLU A 446 34.70 30.93 -20.28
CA GLU A 446 34.80 29.71 -21.09
C GLU A 446 36.23 29.15 -21.25
N GLU A 447 37.28 29.95 -21.04
CA GLU A 447 38.65 29.51 -21.37
C GLU A 447 39.35 28.68 -20.27
N PHE A 448 38.89 28.70 -19.01
CA PHE A 448 39.60 28.04 -17.91
C PHE A 448 39.16 26.57 -17.66
N CYS A 449 38.02 26.13 -18.22
CA CYS A 449 37.43 24.81 -17.94
C CYS A 449 37.78 23.71 -18.96
N ALA A 450 38.30 24.06 -20.15
CA ALA A 450 38.46 23.11 -21.25
C ALA A 450 39.63 22.13 -21.06
N LEU A 451 40.68 22.50 -20.34
CA LEU A 451 41.93 21.72 -20.26
C LEU A 451 41.93 20.62 -19.18
N ASN A 452 41.14 20.73 -18.11
CA ASN A 452 41.08 19.72 -17.03
C ASN A 452 39.97 18.66 -17.20
N MET A 453 39.09 18.79 -18.20
CA MET A 453 37.96 17.86 -18.38
C MET A 453 38.28 16.62 -19.23
N LEU A 454 39.28 16.68 -20.12
CA LEU A 454 39.54 15.59 -21.07
C LEU A 454 40.15 14.33 -20.42
N GLU A 455 40.87 14.49 -19.30
CA GLU A 455 41.49 13.36 -18.57
C GLU A 455 40.48 12.50 -17.79
N HIS A 456 39.34 13.07 -17.36
CA HIS A 456 38.35 12.34 -16.57
C HIS A 456 37.42 11.44 -17.40
N ILE A 457 37.26 11.72 -18.70
CA ILE A 457 36.33 11.01 -19.60
C ILE A 457 36.75 9.56 -19.84
N LEU A 458 38.05 9.28 -19.83
CA LEU A 458 38.61 7.93 -20.02
C LEU A 458 38.52 7.04 -18.77
N THR A 459 38.02 7.57 -17.64
CA THR A 459 37.97 6.88 -16.34
C THR A 459 36.55 6.67 -15.79
N LEU A 460 35.51 6.92 -16.59
CA LEU A 460 34.12 6.71 -16.15
C LEU A 460 33.81 5.21 -15.98
N PRO A 461 33.21 4.78 -14.84
CA PRO A 461 32.88 3.38 -14.61
C PRO A 461 31.86 2.88 -15.65
N GLU A 462 32.10 1.70 -16.21
CA GLU A 462 31.08 1.01 -16.99
C GLU A 462 29.92 0.55 -16.09
N LEU A 463 28.70 0.83 -16.53
CA LEU A 463 27.49 0.38 -15.84
C LEU A 463 27.21 -1.08 -16.20
N SER A 464 26.90 -1.90 -15.20
CA SER A 464 26.45 -3.28 -15.41
C SER A 464 25.20 -3.32 -16.31
N PRO A 465 24.97 -4.43 -17.05
CA PRO A 465 23.75 -4.61 -17.85
C PRO A 465 22.48 -4.39 -17.03
N TYR A 466 22.47 -4.83 -15.76
CA TYR A 466 21.37 -4.59 -14.83
C TYR A 466 21.14 -3.09 -14.58
N SER A 467 22.20 -2.36 -14.22
CA SER A 467 22.15 -0.93 -13.90
C SER A 467 21.69 -0.08 -15.10
N GLN A 468 22.11 -0.45 -16.32
CA GLN A 468 21.66 0.21 -17.55
C GLN A 468 20.15 0.04 -17.76
N LYS A 469 19.62 -1.18 -17.60
CA LYS A 469 18.18 -1.47 -17.77
C LYS A 469 17.30 -0.84 -16.71
N VAL A 470 17.76 -0.79 -15.45
CA VAL A 470 17.03 -0.05 -14.39
C VAL A 470 17.04 1.45 -14.66
N THR A 471 18.13 1.98 -15.23
CA THR A 471 18.21 3.39 -15.64
C THR A 471 17.22 3.73 -16.75
N GLN A 472 17.03 2.84 -17.73
CA GLN A 472 15.95 2.98 -18.73
C GLN A 472 14.57 3.02 -18.08
N TYR A 473 14.30 2.16 -17.09
CA TYR A 473 13.04 2.17 -16.34
C TYR A 473 12.80 3.49 -15.60
N ILE A 474 13.85 4.07 -14.98
CA ILE A 474 13.78 5.40 -14.36
C ILE A 474 13.55 6.48 -15.43
N GLY A 475 14.17 6.34 -16.61
CA GLY A 475 13.96 7.21 -17.76
C GLY A 475 12.48 7.31 -18.15
N GLY A 476 11.73 6.21 -18.16
CA GLY A 476 10.28 6.23 -18.41
C GLY A 476 9.48 7.03 -17.38
N PHE A 477 9.90 7.01 -16.10
CA PHE A 477 9.33 7.87 -15.07
C PHE A 477 9.67 9.35 -15.28
N VAL A 478 10.91 9.65 -15.68
CA VAL A 478 11.35 11.02 -16.01
C VAL A 478 10.53 11.57 -17.19
N THR A 479 10.38 10.80 -18.27
CA THR A 479 9.53 11.15 -19.41
C THR A 479 8.11 11.50 -18.96
N ARG A 480 7.46 10.61 -18.19
CA ARG A 480 6.10 10.87 -17.69
C ARG A 480 6.01 12.14 -16.82
N SER A 481 7.00 12.35 -15.95
CA SER A 481 7.01 13.54 -15.08
C SER A 481 7.21 14.83 -15.86
N LEU A 482 8.02 14.80 -16.93
CA LEU A 482 8.28 15.98 -17.77
C LEU A 482 7.10 16.27 -18.71
N GLN A 483 6.43 15.24 -19.24
CA GLN A 483 5.20 15.41 -20.03
C GLN A 483 4.11 16.15 -19.26
N ASN A 484 3.99 15.90 -17.95
CA ASN A 484 3.02 16.60 -17.10
C ASN A 484 3.42 18.03 -16.73
N ALA A 485 4.68 18.42 -16.94
CA ALA A 485 5.24 19.70 -16.50
C ALA A 485 5.53 20.66 -17.67
N LEU A 486 5.89 20.13 -18.83
CA LEU A 486 6.20 20.89 -20.04
C LEU A 486 4.92 21.28 -20.77
N LYS A 487 4.94 22.43 -21.46
CA LYS A 487 3.83 22.94 -22.27
C LYS A 487 4.13 22.92 -23.79
N CYS A 488 5.36 22.62 -24.18
CA CYS A 488 5.78 22.57 -25.58
C CYS A 488 5.53 21.16 -26.16
N GLU A 489 4.71 21.08 -27.20
CA GLU A 489 4.29 19.81 -27.83
C GLU A 489 5.46 19.06 -28.49
N GLU A 490 6.38 19.75 -29.19
CA GLU A 490 7.55 19.11 -29.81
C GLU A 490 8.53 18.52 -28.78
N CYS A 491 8.73 19.20 -27.64
CA CYS A 491 9.53 18.64 -26.54
C CYS A 491 8.86 17.40 -25.94
N ILE A 492 7.54 17.41 -25.78
CA ILE A 492 6.76 16.28 -25.26
C ILE A 492 6.87 15.06 -26.18
N GLU A 493 6.74 15.27 -27.49
CA GLU A 493 6.87 14.20 -28.50
C GLU A 493 8.29 13.61 -28.52
N SER A 494 9.33 14.43 -28.39
CA SER A 494 10.74 13.98 -28.42
C SER A 494 11.16 13.10 -27.22
N LEU A 495 10.39 13.14 -26.13
CA LEU A 495 10.68 12.39 -24.90
C LEU A 495 10.13 10.95 -24.92
N GLU A 496 9.15 10.66 -25.79
CA GLU A 496 8.50 9.35 -25.90
C GLU A 496 9.13 8.52 -27.04
N GLY A 497 9.52 7.29 -26.72
CA GLY A 497 10.12 6.34 -27.67
C GLY A 497 9.16 5.24 -28.10
N SER A 498 9.58 4.45 -29.10
CA SER A 498 8.85 3.23 -29.48
C SER A 498 8.93 2.16 -28.40
N SER A 499 7.86 1.36 -28.26
CA SER A 499 7.81 0.23 -27.32
C SER A 499 8.90 -0.79 -27.63
N ASN A 500 9.73 -1.11 -26.63
CA ASN A 500 10.77 -2.13 -26.74
C ASN A 500 10.42 -3.35 -25.89
N SER A 501 10.26 -4.51 -26.54
CA SER A 501 9.85 -5.78 -25.93
C SER A 501 10.79 -6.28 -24.83
N ASN A 502 12.07 -5.89 -24.88
CA ASN A 502 13.10 -6.39 -23.96
C ASN A 502 13.37 -5.44 -22.77
N SER A 503 12.55 -4.40 -22.63
CA SER A 503 12.71 -3.41 -21.55
C SER A 503 11.98 -3.86 -20.28
N LEU A 504 12.53 -3.53 -19.11
CA LEU A 504 11.85 -3.75 -17.82
C LEU A 504 10.48 -3.04 -17.76
N ILE A 505 10.32 -1.96 -18.53
CA ILE A 505 9.06 -1.22 -18.68
C ILE A 505 7.99 -2.12 -19.33
N TRP A 506 8.36 -2.88 -20.37
CA TRP A 506 7.45 -3.78 -21.07
C TRP A 506 6.87 -4.86 -20.15
N TYR A 507 7.71 -5.58 -19.41
CA TYR A 507 7.22 -6.62 -18.48
C TYR A 507 6.36 -6.06 -17.33
N LYS A 508 6.60 -4.80 -16.94
CA LYS A 508 5.87 -4.14 -15.85
C LYS A 508 4.62 -3.40 -16.29
N THR A 509 4.49 -3.05 -17.57
CA THR A 509 3.39 -2.20 -18.02
C THR A 509 2.10 -3.02 -17.98
N LEU A 510 1.05 -2.41 -17.42
CA LEU A 510 -0.33 -2.84 -17.58
C LEU A 510 -1.04 -1.93 -18.61
N GLY A 511 -0.26 -1.31 -19.51
CA GLY A 511 -0.74 -0.38 -20.56
C GLY A 511 -0.48 1.12 -20.30
N TYR A 512 0.13 1.50 -19.17
CA TYR A 512 0.20 2.92 -18.74
C TYR A 512 1.61 3.48 -18.56
N LEU A 513 2.64 2.64 -18.60
CA LEU A 513 4.02 3.12 -18.49
C LEU A 513 4.49 3.69 -19.82
N LYS A 514 5.20 4.82 -19.74
CA LYS A 514 5.77 5.51 -20.90
C LYS A 514 7.18 5.00 -21.18
N PHE A 515 7.47 4.79 -22.47
CA PHE A 515 8.79 4.39 -22.93
C PHE A 515 9.62 5.64 -23.20
N PRO A 516 10.82 5.79 -22.61
CA PRO A 516 11.69 6.91 -22.92
C PRO A 516 12.22 6.80 -24.35
N SER A 517 12.49 7.94 -25.00
CA SER A 517 13.23 7.95 -26.27
C SER A 517 14.69 7.53 -26.05
N LYS A 518 15.35 7.02 -27.10
CA LYS A 518 16.78 6.64 -27.05
C LYS A 518 17.68 7.78 -26.55
N SER A 519 17.26 9.01 -26.83
CA SER A 519 17.85 10.26 -26.39
C SER A 519 17.82 10.41 -24.86
N VAL A 520 16.64 10.22 -24.25
CA VAL A 520 16.47 10.24 -22.80
C VAL A 520 17.24 9.11 -22.13
N GLU A 521 17.26 7.91 -22.72
CA GLU A 521 18.03 6.78 -22.18
C GLU A 521 19.53 7.09 -22.11
N LYS A 522 20.11 7.66 -23.19
CA LYS A 522 21.53 8.06 -23.22
C LYS A 522 21.85 9.09 -22.14
N ILE A 523 20.98 10.09 -21.97
CA ILE A 523 21.17 11.13 -20.95
C ILE A 523 21.13 10.53 -19.55
N CYS A 524 20.16 9.67 -19.25
CA CYS A 524 20.07 9.04 -17.93
C CYS A 524 21.27 8.12 -17.65
N VAL A 525 21.73 7.34 -18.64
CA VAL A 525 22.92 6.48 -18.52
C VAL A 525 24.17 7.31 -18.27
N MET A 526 24.37 8.39 -19.01
CA MET A 526 25.50 9.29 -18.81
C MET A 526 25.45 9.94 -17.43
N THR A 527 24.26 10.42 -17.03
CA THR A 527 24.05 11.02 -15.70
C THR A 527 24.40 10.05 -14.58
N GLU A 528 24.03 8.77 -14.68
CA GLU A 528 24.38 7.76 -13.67
C GLU A 528 25.87 7.42 -13.66
N ARG A 529 26.56 7.40 -14.81
CA ARG A 529 28.03 7.20 -14.87
C ARG A 529 28.78 8.33 -14.15
N VAL A 530 28.38 9.57 -14.42
CA VAL A 530 28.94 10.75 -13.75
C VAL A 530 28.54 10.74 -12.27
N LEU A 531 27.32 10.33 -11.92
CA LEU A 531 26.91 10.23 -10.52
C LEU A 531 27.78 9.26 -9.70
N ARG A 532 28.20 8.13 -10.28
CA ARG A 532 29.04 7.13 -9.59
C ARG A 532 30.49 7.57 -9.35
N THR A 533 30.96 8.60 -10.04
CA THR A 533 32.32 9.15 -9.85
C THR A 533 32.38 10.24 -8.78
N TYR A 534 31.25 10.85 -8.43
CA TYR A 534 31.19 11.92 -7.44
C TYR A 534 30.43 11.49 -6.17
N ASP A 535 31.00 11.76 -4.99
CA ASP A 535 30.30 11.54 -3.72
C ASP A 535 29.27 12.67 -3.49
N ILE A 536 27.99 12.30 -3.36
CA ILE A 536 26.87 13.24 -3.32
C ILE A 536 26.70 13.77 -1.89
N LYS A 537 27.46 14.81 -1.55
CA LYS A 537 27.34 15.50 -0.25
C LYS A 537 26.84 16.95 -0.36
N ASP A 538 27.05 17.63 -1.49
CA ASP A 538 26.81 19.08 -1.62
C ASP A 538 26.07 19.50 -2.91
N GLU A 539 25.38 20.66 -2.84
CA GLU A 539 24.71 21.31 -3.99
C GLU A 539 25.68 21.70 -5.11
N LYS A 540 26.95 21.98 -4.76
CA LYS A 540 28.02 22.26 -5.72
C LYS A 540 28.31 21.05 -6.61
N THR A 541 28.19 19.84 -6.08
CA THR A 541 28.40 18.59 -6.82
C THR A 541 27.28 18.35 -7.81
N PHE A 542 26.03 18.70 -7.45
CA PHE A 542 24.86 18.61 -8.33
C PHE A 542 25.01 19.48 -9.59
N ARG A 543 25.43 20.75 -9.41
CA ARG A 543 25.66 21.67 -10.54
C ARG A 543 26.84 21.23 -11.41
N LYS A 544 27.91 20.69 -10.81
CA LYS A 544 29.03 20.10 -11.55
C LYS A 544 28.58 18.94 -12.43
N ILE A 545 27.84 17.97 -11.87
CA ILE A 545 27.33 16.82 -12.62
C ILE A 545 26.41 17.27 -13.77
N SER A 546 25.47 18.18 -13.50
CA SER A 546 24.56 18.70 -14.54
C SER A 546 25.31 19.42 -15.66
N ASN A 547 26.33 20.22 -15.33
CA ASN A 547 27.14 20.93 -16.33
C ASN A 547 28.03 19.98 -17.13
N THR A 548 28.62 18.95 -16.51
CA THR A 548 29.40 17.92 -17.23
C THR A 548 28.53 17.16 -18.21
N VAL A 549 27.32 16.72 -17.80
CA VAL A 549 26.41 16.00 -18.70
C VAL A 549 25.90 16.89 -19.83
N LYS A 550 25.60 18.18 -19.56
CA LYS A 550 25.21 19.13 -20.61
C LYS A 550 26.30 19.31 -21.66
N HIS A 551 27.56 19.48 -21.25
CA HIS A 551 28.67 19.69 -22.16
C HIS A 551 28.90 18.46 -23.06
N GLU A 552 28.90 17.25 -22.49
CA GLU A 552 29.01 15.99 -23.23
C GLU A 552 27.84 15.78 -24.22
N MET A 553 26.61 15.99 -23.75
CA MET A 553 25.41 15.76 -24.56
C MET A 553 25.14 16.90 -25.56
N ALA A 554 25.79 18.06 -25.44
CA ALA A 554 25.76 19.11 -26.45
C ALA A 554 26.61 18.75 -27.68
N GLN A 555 27.68 17.97 -27.49
CA GLN A 555 28.56 17.54 -28.58
C GLN A 555 27.98 16.37 -29.39
N THR A 556 27.24 15.47 -28.73
CA THR A 556 26.47 14.43 -29.43
C THR A 556 25.10 14.99 -29.81
N ASN A 557 24.71 14.99 -31.07
CA ASN A 557 23.36 15.43 -31.44
C ASN A 557 22.28 14.47 -30.86
N VAL A 558 21.81 14.68 -29.62
CA VAL A 558 20.96 13.71 -28.88
C VAL A 558 19.47 13.80 -29.24
N PHE A 559 18.94 14.97 -29.55
CA PHE A 559 17.52 15.18 -29.96
C PHE A 559 17.44 15.77 -31.37
N ASP A 560 16.60 15.20 -32.23
CA ASP A 560 16.32 15.70 -33.58
C ASP A 560 14.91 16.30 -33.60
N PHE A 561 14.83 17.64 -33.53
CA PHE A 561 13.57 18.36 -33.63
C PHE A 561 13.18 18.56 -35.11
N LYS A 562 11.89 18.40 -35.42
CA LYS A 562 11.38 18.54 -36.79
C LYS A 562 11.31 20.00 -37.26
N ASN A 563 11.26 20.95 -36.32
CA ASN A 563 11.05 22.35 -36.61
C ASN A 563 12.37 23.16 -36.53
N PRO A 564 12.78 23.86 -37.59
CA PRO A 564 14.02 24.65 -37.59
C PRO A 564 13.99 25.87 -36.66
N ALA A 565 12.82 26.24 -36.11
CA ALA A 565 12.68 27.31 -35.12
C ALA A 565 13.00 26.87 -33.67
N HIS A 566 13.21 25.56 -33.42
CA HIS A 566 13.64 25.07 -32.11
C HIS A 566 15.13 25.39 -31.90
N THR A 567 15.39 26.46 -31.17
CA THR A 567 16.74 26.95 -30.86
C THR A 567 17.55 25.92 -30.05
N VAL A 568 18.88 25.94 -30.24
CA VAL A 568 19.87 25.21 -29.42
C VAL A 568 19.55 25.34 -27.91
N GLN A 569 18.97 26.46 -27.50
CA GLN A 569 18.50 26.74 -26.16
C GLN A 569 17.43 25.76 -25.64
N HIS A 570 16.39 25.42 -26.43
CA HIS A 570 15.38 24.45 -26.01
C HIS A 570 15.99 23.05 -25.83
N ARG A 571 16.96 22.67 -26.66
CA ARG A 571 17.67 21.40 -26.56
C ARG A 571 18.49 21.31 -25.27
N LEU A 572 19.26 22.36 -24.97
CA LEU A 572 20.07 22.44 -23.75
C LEU A 572 19.19 22.46 -22.49
N LEU A 573 18.08 23.20 -22.51
CA LEU A 573 17.11 23.23 -21.40
C LEU A 573 16.42 21.87 -21.21
N LEU A 574 16.11 21.13 -22.28
CA LEU A 574 15.52 19.81 -22.19
C LEU A 574 16.51 18.79 -21.61
N ILE A 575 17.77 18.80 -22.07
CA ILE A 575 18.84 17.96 -21.51
C ILE A 575 19.01 18.26 -20.01
N GLN A 576 19.04 19.54 -19.64
CA GLN A 576 19.10 19.98 -18.25
C GLN A 576 17.92 19.45 -17.42
N ALA A 577 16.70 19.61 -17.91
CA ALA A 577 15.49 19.17 -17.21
C ALA A 577 15.46 17.65 -16.98
N VAL A 578 15.89 16.86 -17.97
CA VAL A 578 16.03 15.40 -17.85
C VAL A 578 17.08 15.03 -16.80
N CYS A 579 18.27 15.66 -16.86
CA CYS A 579 19.35 15.43 -15.91
C CYS A 579 18.92 15.77 -14.47
N GLU A 580 18.38 16.96 -14.26
CA GLU A 580 17.94 17.43 -12.94
C GLU A 580 16.85 16.55 -12.36
N LYS A 581 15.88 16.13 -13.17
CA LYS A 581 14.81 15.24 -12.70
C LYS A 581 15.32 13.84 -12.35
N TYR A 582 16.26 13.31 -13.13
CA TYR A 582 16.93 12.04 -12.83
C TYR A 582 17.73 12.13 -11.52
N LEU A 583 18.57 13.16 -11.37
CA LEU A 583 19.38 13.40 -10.17
C LEU A 583 18.51 13.57 -8.92
N ASN A 584 17.44 14.36 -8.99
CA ASN A 584 16.50 14.54 -7.89
C ASN A 584 15.85 13.20 -7.46
N THR A 585 15.48 12.37 -8.43
CA THR A 585 14.93 11.04 -8.17
C THR A 585 15.96 10.15 -7.47
N ARG A 586 17.21 10.13 -7.96
CA ARG A 586 18.31 9.35 -7.37
C ARG A 586 18.66 9.83 -5.97
N TYR A 587 18.72 11.14 -5.76
CA TYR A 587 18.99 11.74 -4.46
C TYR A 587 17.94 11.35 -3.42
N TYR A 588 16.65 11.41 -3.79
CA TYR A 588 15.56 10.97 -2.93
C TYR A 588 15.72 9.50 -2.51
N TYR A 589 16.13 8.63 -3.44
CA TYR A 589 16.37 7.22 -3.14
C TYR A 589 17.60 6.99 -2.24
N GLU A 590 18.69 7.73 -2.42
CA GLU A 590 19.88 7.63 -1.55
C GLU A 590 19.61 8.20 -0.15
N HIS A 591 18.90 9.33 -0.03
CA HIS A 591 18.50 9.90 1.26
C HIS A 591 17.56 8.99 2.05
N LYS A 592 16.68 8.26 1.34
CA LYS A 592 15.84 7.25 1.98
C LYS A 592 16.65 6.10 2.60
N LYS A 593 17.91 5.86 2.17
CA LYS A 593 18.82 4.89 2.78
C LYS A 593 19.50 5.45 4.05
N THR A 594 19.76 6.75 4.15
CA THR A 594 20.62 7.33 5.19
C THR A 594 19.92 7.79 6.48
N LYS A 595 18.62 8.18 6.49
CA LYS A 595 17.75 8.28 7.70
C LYS A 595 16.31 8.75 7.37
N PRO A 596 15.30 8.44 8.22
CA PRO A 596 13.94 8.97 8.14
C PRO A 596 13.82 10.27 8.95
N THR A 597 14.39 11.37 8.48
CA THR A 597 14.27 12.67 9.17
C THR A 597 14.08 13.81 8.17
N ILE A 598 13.08 14.60 8.47
CA ILE A 598 12.50 15.74 7.74
C ILE A 598 13.57 16.77 7.35
N GLY A 599 13.41 17.39 6.17
CA GLY A 599 13.78 18.82 6.05
C GLY A 599 14.52 19.30 4.80
N ILE A 600 14.97 18.45 3.87
CA ILE A 600 15.81 18.93 2.75
C ILE A 600 15.04 19.05 1.42
N VAL A 601 14.04 18.19 1.16
CA VAL A 601 13.27 18.24 -0.10
C VAL A 601 12.49 19.57 -0.22
N ALA A 602 12.02 20.13 0.89
CA ALA A 602 11.28 21.40 0.90
C ALA A 602 12.13 22.63 0.54
N ARG A 603 13.47 22.55 0.60
CA ARG A 603 14.35 23.67 0.20
C ARG A 603 14.67 23.68 -1.30
N PHE A 604 14.53 22.54 -1.98
CA PHE A 604 14.83 22.45 -3.41
C PHE A 604 13.62 22.70 -4.33
N ASP A 605 12.39 22.49 -3.84
CA ASP A 605 11.19 23.03 -4.52
C ASP A 605 11.15 24.57 -4.51
N ILE A 606 11.83 25.21 -3.56
CA ILE A 606 11.94 26.68 -3.47
C ILE A 606 12.92 27.25 -4.51
N LEU A 607 13.93 26.49 -4.95
CA LEU A 607 14.91 27.00 -5.93
C LEU A 607 14.39 27.04 -7.37
N LEU A 608 13.34 26.29 -7.70
CA LEU A 608 12.58 26.47 -8.95
C LEU A 608 11.68 27.72 -8.92
N THR A 609 11.40 28.28 -7.73
CA THR A 609 10.59 29.49 -7.57
C THR A 609 11.43 30.76 -7.45
N VAL A 610 12.73 30.67 -7.13
CA VAL A 610 13.55 31.86 -6.83
C VAL A 610 14.30 32.43 -8.04
N ASN A 611 14.43 31.67 -9.13
CA ASN A 611 15.02 32.18 -10.40
C ASN A 611 13.99 32.83 -11.35
N CYS A 612 12.77 33.09 -10.89
CA CYS A 612 11.74 33.85 -11.63
C CYS A 612 11.52 35.28 -11.11
N PHE A 613 12.36 35.76 -10.18
CA PHE A 613 12.27 37.12 -9.67
C PHE A 613 13.39 37.97 -10.26
N SER A 614 13.06 39.18 -10.70
CA SER A 614 14.08 40.15 -11.12
C SER A 614 14.98 40.52 -9.93
N VAL A 615 16.19 41.00 -10.21
CA VAL A 615 17.15 41.47 -9.17
C VAL A 615 16.52 42.57 -8.29
N GLU A 616 15.51 43.29 -8.79
CA GLU A 616 14.74 44.28 -8.03
C GLU A 616 13.73 43.66 -7.05
N GLU A 617 13.15 42.51 -7.37
CA GLU A 617 12.25 41.76 -6.48
C GLU A 617 13.04 41.02 -5.37
N GLN A 618 14.25 40.56 -5.68
CA GLN A 618 15.19 40.03 -4.67
C GLN A 618 15.64 41.13 -3.69
N ARG A 619 15.85 42.38 -4.15
CA ARG A 619 16.14 43.53 -3.28
C ARG A 619 14.97 43.89 -2.35
N ARG A 620 13.71 43.81 -2.82
CA ARG A 620 12.53 44.04 -1.97
C ARG A 620 12.37 42.97 -0.88
N PHE A 621 12.68 41.72 -1.18
CA PHE A 621 12.59 40.62 -0.21
C PHE A 621 13.67 40.70 0.89
N PHE A 622 14.87 41.19 0.57
CA PHE A 622 15.94 41.40 1.56
C PHE A 622 15.75 42.68 2.40
N LEU A 623 15.22 43.76 1.83
CA LEU A 623 14.95 45.01 2.57
C LEU A 623 13.77 44.89 3.55
N GLN A 624 12.86 43.93 3.37
CA GLN A 624 11.77 43.65 4.33
C GLN A 624 12.22 42.82 5.55
N LYS A 625 13.43 42.26 5.55
CA LYS A 625 13.98 41.44 6.65
C LYS A 625 15.08 42.12 7.47
N SER A 626 15.53 43.31 7.10
CA SER A 626 16.47 44.13 7.88
C SER A 626 15.80 45.25 8.66
N GLY A 627 14.47 45.26 8.74
CA GLY A 627 13.67 46.16 9.55
C GLY A 627 12.70 45.40 10.44
N GLN A 628 13.23 44.50 11.29
CA GLN A 628 12.57 43.99 12.50
C GLN A 628 13.61 43.41 13.45
#